data_AF-A0A8X6IR14-F1
#
_entry.id   AF-A0A8X6IR14-F1
#
_cell.length_a   1.000
_cell.length_b   1.000
_cell.length_c   1.000
_cell.angle_alpha   90.00
_cell.angle_beta   90.00
_cell.angle_gamma   90.00
#
_symmetry.space_group_name_H-M   'P 1'
#
loop_
_entity.id
_entity.type
_entity.pdbx_description
1 polymer ?
#
loop_
_entity_poly.entity_id
_entity_poly.type
_entity_poly.pdbx_seq_one_letter_code
_entity_poly.pdbx_strand_id
1 'polypeptide(L)'
;MQSGSNKISCHLSIVDTRLDDTLRSFWEIEALPEKTLVDDELKYCMEHFDATHNMDSNGRYIVQMPIITDKDKLGSSKNLAVKNLIVL
;
A
#
# COMPACT_ATOMS: atom_id res chain seq x y z
N MET A 1 39.50 34.99 -32.57
CA MET A 1 38.17 34.52 -32.13
C MET A 1 38.11 33.03 -32.40
N GLN A 2 38.38 32.19 -31.40
CA GLN A 2 38.33 30.73 -31.58
C GLN A 2 36.92 30.25 -31.20
N SER A 3 36.17 29.76 -32.17
CA SER A 3 34.85 29.17 -31.95
C SER A 3 35.03 27.71 -31.53
N GLY A 4 34.86 27.44 -30.24
CA GLY A 4 34.93 26.09 -29.69
C GLY A 4 33.72 25.27 -30.12
N SER A 5 33.95 24.24 -30.93
CA SER A 5 32.92 23.27 -31.33
C SER A 5 32.59 22.34 -30.15
N ASN A 6 31.47 22.56 -29.47
CA ASN A 6 30.94 21.63 -28.48
C ASN A 6 30.49 20.33 -29.17
N LYS A 7 31.26 19.25 -29.01
CA LYS A 7 30.84 17.90 -29.41
C LYS A 7 29.81 17.38 -28.42
N ILE A 8 28.57 17.22 -28.87
CA ILE A 8 27.53 16.53 -28.12
C ILE A 8 27.67 15.03 -28.42
N SER A 9 28.08 14.23 -27.43
CA SER A 9 28.07 12.77 -27.54
C SER A 9 26.79 12.23 -26.92
N CYS A 10 25.93 11.64 -27.73
CA CYS A 10 24.77 10.90 -27.24
C CYS A 10 25.13 9.41 -27.20
N HIS A 11 25.03 8.76 -26.04
CA HIS A 11 24.95 7.30 -25.99
C HIS A 11 23.53 6.92 -26.41
N LEU A 12 23.34 6.74 -27.72
CA LEU A 12 22.12 6.12 -28.22
C LEU A 12 22.23 4.63 -27.89
N SER A 13 21.58 4.22 -26.80
CA SER A 13 21.37 2.82 -26.48
C SER A 13 20.58 2.23 -27.65
N ILE A 14 21.27 1.52 -28.54
CA ILE A 14 20.63 0.57 -29.45
C ILE A 14 19.80 -0.34 -28.53
N VAL A 15 18.55 -0.62 -28.93
CA VAL A 15 17.68 -1.59 -28.24
C VAL A 15 18.50 -2.86 -28.00
N ASP A 16 19.02 -3.00 -26.79
CA ASP A 16 19.86 -4.11 -26.41
C ASP A 16 18.89 -5.22 -26.02
N THR A 17 18.59 -6.07 -26.98
CA THR A 17 17.65 -7.19 -26.80
C THR A 17 18.04 -8.05 -25.60
N ARG A 18 19.34 -8.12 -25.27
CA ARG A 18 19.81 -8.86 -24.09
C ARG A 18 19.45 -8.15 -22.79
N LEU A 19 19.52 -6.81 -22.75
CA LEU A 19 19.04 -6.04 -21.60
C LEU A 19 17.53 -6.19 -21.44
N ASP A 20 16.78 -6.08 -22.54
CA ASP A 20 15.32 -6.22 -22.52
C ASP A 20 14.90 -7.61 -22.05
N ASP A 21 15.57 -8.67 -22.52
CA ASP A 21 15.30 -10.04 -22.08
C ASP A 21 15.68 -10.24 -20.60
N THR A 22 16.78 -9.63 -20.14
CA THR A 22 17.18 -9.68 -18.73
C THR A 22 16.15 -8.99 -17.84
N LEU A 23 15.68 -7.81 -18.24
CA LEU A 23 14.64 -7.09 -17.52
C LEU A 23 13.32 -7.87 -17.54
N ARG A 24 12.95 -8.48 -18.67
CA ARG A 24 11.75 -9.30 -18.76
C ARG A 24 11.82 -10.48 -17.79
N SER A 25 12.90 -11.27 -17.81
CA SER A 25 13.07 -12.40 -16.89
C SER A 25 13.08 -11.97 -15.42
N PHE A 26 13.69 -10.82 -15.11
CA PHE A 26 13.64 -10.25 -13.77
C PHE A 26 12.18 -10.02 -13.31
N TRP A 27 11.37 -9.37 -14.15
CA TRP A 27 9.97 -9.09 -13.83
C TRP A 27 9.07 -10.33 -13.85
N GLU A 28 9.35 -11.32 -14.70
CA GLU A 28 8.62 -12.59 -14.74
C GLU A 28 8.81 -13.42 -13.47
N ILE A 29 9.99 -13.37 -12.85
CA ILE A 29 10.27 -14.10 -11.59
C ILE A 29 9.50 -13.48 -10.42
N GLU A 30 9.35 -12.16 -10.40
CA GLU A 30 8.61 -11.44 -9.35
C GLU A 30 7.12 -11.29 -9.67
N ALA A 31 6.71 -11.58 -10.90
CA ALA A 31 5.32 -11.54 -11.29
C ALA A 31 4.54 -12.62 -10.54
N LEU A 32 3.65 -12.16 -9.66
CA LEU A 32 2.60 -13.03 -9.15
C LEU A 32 1.73 -13.45 -10.34
N PRO A 33 1.30 -14.73 -10.43
CA PRO A 33 0.33 -15.14 -11.44
C PRO A 33 -0.86 -14.19 -11.35
N GLU A 34 -1.31 -13.68 -12.49
CA GLU A 34 -2.47 -12.80 -12.60
C GLU A 34 -3.68 -13.59 -12.05
N LYS A 35 -3.95 -13.41 -10.75
CA LYS A 35 -5.07 -14.06 -10.10
C LYS A 35 -6.32 -13.44 -10.71
N THR A 36 -6.93 -14.13 -11.65
CA THR A 36 -8.29 -13.87 -12.16
C THR A 36 -9.36 -14.29 -11.14
N LEU A 37 -9.05 -14.11 -9.87
CA LEU A 37 -9.99 -14.24 -8.78
C LEU A 37 -10.02 -12.86 -8.15
N VAL A 38 -11.06 -12.09 -8.50
CA VAL A 38 -11.61 -11.11 -7.58
C VAL A 38 -12.10 -11.93 -6.38
N ASP A 39 -11.15 -12.33 -5.55
CA ASP A 39 -11.36 -13.06 -4.33
C ASP A 39 -12.26 -12.16 -3.48
N ASP A 40 -13.41 -12.65 -3.03
CA ASP A 40 -14.33 -11.85 -2.22
C ASP A 40 -13.60 -11.27 -1.00
N GLU A 41 -12.56 -11.96 -0.53
CA GLU A 41 -11.62 -11.47 0.49
C GLU A 41 -10.81 -10.26 0.02
N LEU A 42 -10.27 -10.25 -1.19
CA LEU A 42 -9.53 -9.11 -1.73
C LEU A 42 -10.45 -7.91 -1.92
N LYS A 43 -11.66 -8.13 -2.44
CA LYS A 43 -12.68 -7.09 -2.57
C LYS A 43 -13.03 -6.49 -1.21
N TYR A 44 -13.31 -7.35 -0.22
CA TYR A 44 -13.57 -6.92 1.15
C TYR A 44 -12.40 -6.13 1.73
N CYS A 45 -11.17 -6.60 1.55
CA CYS A 45 -9.97 -5.91 2.03
C CYS A 45 -9.82 -4.52 1.42
N MET A 46 -10.04 -4.39 0.10
CA MET A 46 -9.98 -3.11 -0.60
C MET A 46 -11.08 -2.15 -0.12
N GLU A 47 -12.34 -2.61 -0.07
CA GLU A 47 -13.46 -1.81 0.43
C GLU A 47 -13.24 -1.36 1.88
N HIS A 48 -12.71 -2.25 2.73
CA HIS A 48 -12.38 -1.94 4.12
C HIS A 48 -11.24 -0.93 4.22
N PHE A 49 -10.20 -1.07 3.41
CA PHE A 49 -9.08 -0.13 3.37
C PHE A 49 -9.56 1.26 2.98
N ASP A 50 -10.30 1.40 1.88
CA ASP A 50 -10.82 2.70 1.42
C ASP A 50 -11.75 3.36 2.44
N ALA A 51 -12.57 2.55 3.14
CA ALA A 51 -13.47 3.05 4.17
C ALA A 51 -12.74 3.53 5.45
N THR A 52 -11.60 2.92 5.79
CA THR A 52 -10.93 3.14 7.08
C THR A 52 -9.63 3.93 6.97
N HIS A 53 -9.05 4.06 5.77
CA HIS A 53 -7.76 4.70 5.53
C HIS A 53 -7.90 5.76 4.46
N ASN A 54 -7.54 6.99 4.79
CA ASN A 54 -7.51 8.10 3.84
C ASN A 54 -6.31 9.01 4.14
N MET A 55 -6.05 9.97 3.25
CA MET A 55 -4.98 10.96 3.40
C MET A 55 -5.57 12.37 3.41
N ASP A 56 -5.11 13.22 4.32
CA ASP A 56 -5.50 14.63 4.33
C ASP A 56 -4.75 15.42 3.23
N SER A 57 -5.16 16.67 3.01
CA SER A 57 -4.51 17.56 2.03
C SER A 57 -3.04 17.87 2.33
N ASN A 58 -2.55 17.56 3.54
CA ASN A 58 -1.18 17.78 3.97
C ASN A 58 -0.32 16.50 3.88
N GLY A 59 -0.88 15.40 3.36
CA GLY A 59 -0.19 14.13 3.21
C GLY A 59 -0.17 13.25 4.46
N ARG A 60 -1.03 13.53 5.47
CA ARG A 60 -1.13 12.72 6.68
C ARG A 60 -2.15 11.61 6.52
N TYR A 61 -1.78 10.40 6.92
CA TYR A 61 -2.72 9.28 6.98
C TYR A 61 -3.71 9.44 8.14
N ILE A 62 -4.99 9.26 7.82
CA ILE A 62 -6.10 9.18 8.76
C ILE A 62 -6.58 7.73 8.75
N VAL A 63 -6.52 7.08 9.91
CA VAL A 63 -6.91 5.68 10.09
C VAL A 63 -8.06 5.60 11.10
N GLN A 64 -9.13 4.90 10.73
CA GLN A 64 -10.24 4.62 11.63
C GLN A 64 -9.86 3.49 12.60
N MET A 65 -9.95 3.78 13.89
CA MET A 65 -9.75 2.75 14.92
C MET A 65 -10.91 1.72 14.88
N PRO A 66 -10.60 0.41 14.97
CA PRO A 66 -11.63 -0.61 15.04
C PRO A 66 -12.35 -0.54 16.39
N ILE A 67 -13.53 0.09 16.40
CA ILE A 67 -14.41 0.13 17.58
C ILE A 67 -15.30 -1.10 17.54
N ILE A 68 -15.16 -1.97 18.54
CA ILE A 68 -16.06 -3.10 18.74
C ILE A 68 -17.40 -2.54 19.26
N THR A 69 -18.40 -2.45 18.37
CA THR A 69 -19.74 -1.95 18.70
C THR A 69 -20.59 -3.00 19.42
N ASP A 70 -20.30 -4.27 19.19
CA ASP A 70 -20.95 -5.40 19.84
C ASP A 70 -20.49 -5.52 21.30
N LYS A 71 -21.40 -5.20 22.22
CA LYS A 71 -21.13 -5.22 23.66
C LYS A 71 -20.83 -6.63 24.17
N ASP A 72 -21.34 -7.66 23.50
CA ASP A 72 -21.15 -9.05 23.94
C ASP A 72 -19.71 -9.51 23.67
N LYS A 73 -19.03 -8.89 22.71
CA LYS A 73 -17.60 -9.13 22.42
C LYS A 73 -16.64 -8.42 23.37
N LEU A 74 -17.12 -7.50 24.21
CA LEU A 74 -16.28 -6.74 25.16
C LEU A 74 -16.00 -7.50 26.47
N GLY A 75 -16.59 -8.68 26.66
CA GLY A 75 -16.38 -9.53 27.83
C GLY A 75 -16.75 -8.83 29.15
N SER A 76 -16.04 -9.16 30.24
CA SER A 76 -16.30 -8.64 31.58
C SER A 76 -15.71 -7.25 31.86
N SER A 77 -15.04 -6.63 30.88
CA SER A 77 -14.34 -5.35 31.03
C SER A 77 -15.25 -4.24 31.58
N LYS A 78 -16.49 -4.17 31.09
CA LYS A 78 -17.50 -3.21 31.57
C LYS A 78 -17.76 -3.37 33.07
N ASN A 79 -17.91 -4.60 33.57
CA ASN A 79 -18.20 -4.85 34.97
C ASN A 79 -17.02 -4.40 35.86
N LEU A 80 -15.80 -4.67 35.43
CA LEU A 80 -14.59 -4.23 36.12
C LEU A 80 -14.48 -2.70 36.15
N ALA A 81 -14.72 -2.03 35.02
CA ALA A 81 -14.71 -0.57 34.94
C ALA A 81 -15.76 0.07 35.86
N VAL A 82 -16.99 -0.48 35.88
CA VAL A 82 -18.07 -0.02 36.78
C VAL A 82 -17.70 -0.23 38.24
N LYS A 83 -17.11 -1.38 38.59
CA LYS A 83 -16.65 -1.64 39.95
C LYS A 83 -15.61 -0.61 40.39
N ASN A 84 -14.62 -0.31 39.55
CA ASN A 84 -13.59 0.68 39.87
C ASN A 84 -14.16 2.10 39.97
N LEU A 85 -15.15 2.45 39.12
CA LEU A 85 -15.79 3.75 39.16
C LEU A 85 -16.56 3.99 40.46
N ILE A 86 -17.22 2.96 41.00
CA ILE A 86 -18.03 3.07 42.23
C ILE A 86 -17.16 3.02 43.49
N VAL A 87 -15.93 2.49 43.39
CA VAL A 87 -14.97 2.42 44.51
C VAL A 87 -14.20 3.74 44.68
N LEU A 88 -14.27 4.67 43.73
CA LEU A 88 -13.87 6.07 43.88
C LEU A 88 -14.95 6.88 44.61
#